data_AF-A0A1F6DIZ6-F1
#
_entry.id   AF-A0A1F6DIZ6-F1
#
_cell.length_a   1.000
_cell.length_b   1.000
_cell.length_c   1.000
_cell.angle_alpha   90.00
_cell.angle_beta   90.00
_cell.angle_gamma   90.00
#
_symmetry.space_group_name_H-M   'P 1'
#
loop_
_entity.id
_entity.type
_entity.pdbx_description
1 polymer ?
#
loop_
_entity_poly.entity_id
_entity_poly.type
_entity_poly.pdbx_seq_one_letter_code
_entity_poly.pdbx_strand_id
1 'polypeptide(L)'
;MNTKILFTIIFTIILAGGVTVFAQLAPEEVQPTEFQNRTTRSFIYQAEGIHIAPEEIHAPFVYSISETSPSVQSAFIQITGIAYPAAGTSTSGVTISIDDETFTTERAEFFRTNATPKGRSFTLLYDASAYFAGQITAPGDYTFVWDALLQNVEYGSLAVELITTYQYEPINPLMPIWGTLDSGVFDTQTPVGAGYNALMWRGTLGGPTFDQGRVQLQLATSHCENGASNAPACDDGAPWEFRGGALCSADAWFEVDADKPLDLHATGCLPQWNDKRYYRYRVKICSVECETAGLYTPTVEEVIVNWSP
;
A
#
# COMPACT_ATOMS: atom_id res chain seq x y z
N MET A 1 -38.63 59.80 -22.73
CA MET A 1 -37.97 61.13 -22.67
C MET A 1 -36.53 60.91 -22.23
N ASN A 2 -35.58 61.18 -23.12
CA ASN A 2 -34.14 61.17 -22.85
C ASN A 2 -33.75 62.33 -21.95
N THR A 3 -32.98 62.09 -20.87
CA THR A 3 -31.89 63.02 -20.49
C THR A 3 -30.81 62.33 -19.66
N LYS A 4 -29.57 62.69 -19.96
CA LYS A 4 -28.29 62.13 -19.50
C LYS A 4 -27.87 62.65 -18.12
N ILE A 5 -27.25 61.76 -17.34
CA ILE A 5 -25.94 61.86 -16.63
C ILE A 5 -25.64 63.13 -15.80
N LEU A 6 -25.40 62.94 -14.50
CA LEU A 6 -24.35 63.69 -13.78
C LEU A 6 -23.49 62.74 -12.94
N PHE A 7 -22.19 62.76 -13.20
CA PHE A 7 -21.12 62.07 -12.50
C PHE A 7 -20.91 62.67 -11.11
N THR A 8 -20.67 61.84 -10.10
CA THR A 8 -19.88 62.23 -8.92
C THR A 8 -18.91 61.10 -8.60
N ILE A 9 -17.63 61.43 -8.75
CA ILE A 9 -16.48 60.57 -8.53
C ILE A 9 -16.17 60.63 -7.02
N ILE A 10 -16.27 59.50 -6.33
CA ILE A 10 -15.60 59.32 -5.03
C ILE A 10 -14.47 58.32 -5.26
N PHE A 11 -13.25 58.87 -5.21
CA PHE A 11 -11.99 58.13 -5.22
C PHE A 11 -11.80 57.50 -3.84
N THR A 12 -11.83 56.18 -3.76
CA THR A 12 -11.21 55.45 -2.63
C THR A 12 -10.19 54.49 -3.24
N ILE A 13 -8.94 54.92 -3.25
CA ILE A 13 -7.78 54.05 -3.43
C ILE A 13 -7.50 53.40 -2.08
N ILE A 14 -7.67 52.09 -1.97
CA ILE A 14 -6.84 51.27 -1.08
C ILE A 14 -6.17 50.23 -1.97
N LEU A 15 -4.88 50.48 -2.21
CA LEU A 15 -3.93 49.51 -2.72
C LEU A 15 -3.74 48.38 -1.71
N ALA A 16 -3.45 47.21 -2.28
CA ALA A 16 -2.49 46.20 -1.82
C ALA A 16 -3.11 44.82 -1.58
N GLY A 17 -2.81 43.93 -2.52
CA GLY A 17 -2.62 42.52 -2.20
C GLY A 17 -3.07 41.60 -3.31
N GLY A 18 -2.33 41.56 -4.41
CA GLY A 18 -2.41 40.44 -5.33
C GLY A 18 -1.99 39.17 -4.60
N VAL A 19 -2.92 38.22 -4.48
CA VAL A 19 -2.58 36.81 -4.39
C VAL A 19 -3.51 36.11 -5.38
N THR A 20 -3.05 35.96 -6.61
CA THR A 20 -3.56 34.89 -7.47
C THR A 20 -3.08 33.59 -6.86
N VAL A 21 -3.92 32.98 -6.02
CA VAL A 21 -3.74 31.58 -5.63
C VAL A 21 -4.11 30.76 -6.86
N PHE A 22 -3.12 30.44 -7.68
CA PHE A 22 -3.23 29.25 -8.52
C PHE A 22 -3.18 28.07 -7.56
N ALA A 23 -4.36 27.64 -7.09
CA ALA A 23 -4.51 26.31 -6.54
C ALA A 23 -4.31 25.36 -7.72
N GLN A 24 -3.06 24.94 -7.95
CA GLN A 24 -2.81 23.75 -8.73
C GLN A 24 -3.34 22.59 -7.88
N LEU A 25 -4.62 22.29 -8.06
CA LEU A 25 -5.20 21.02 -7.68
C LEU A 25 -4.33 19.97 -8.39
N ALA A 26 -3.39 19.37 -7.67
CA ALA A 26 -2.92 18.05 -8.07
C ALA A 26 -4.18 17.19 -8.16
N PRO A 27 -4.44 16.51 -9.29
CA PRO A 27 -5.56 15.60 -9.35
C PRO A 27 -5.36 14.61 -8.20
N GLU A 28 -6.36 14.54 -7.32
CA GLU A 28 -6.53 13.42 -6.41
C GLU A 28 -6.44 12.17 -7.28
N GLU A 29 -5.31 11.48 -7.20
CA GLU A 29 -5.10 10.25 -7.94
C GLU A 29 -5.96 9.21 -7.23
N VAL A 30 -7.25 9.20 -7.60
CA VAL A 30 -8.21 8.17 -7.22
C VAL A 30 -7.65 6.87 -7.80
N GLN A 31 -6.86 6.17 -6.99
CA GLN A 31 -6.34 4.86 -7.33
C GLN A 31 -7.55 3.97 -7.65
N PRO A 32 -7.63 3.39 -8.86
CA PRO A 32 -8.85 2.69 -9.26
C PRO A 32 -9.12 1.52 -8.32
N THR A 33 -10.37 1.35 -7.90
CA THR A 33 -10.83 0.22 -7.08
C THR A 33 -11.03 -1.07 -7.87
N GLU A 34 -10.68 -1.06 -9.16
CA GLU A 34 -10.77 -2.20 -10.07
C GLU A 34 -9.37 -2.74 -10.36
N PHE A 35 -9.31 -4.03 -10.69
CA PHE A 35 -8.09 -4.67 -11.14
C PHE A 35 -7.38 -3.84 -12.23
N GLN A 36 -6.10 -3.59 -12.01
CA GLN A 36 -5.25 -2.83 -12.91
C GLN A 36 -4.50 -3.79 -13.84
N ASN A 37 -4.18 -3.33 -15.04
CA ASN A 37 -3.29 -4.04 -15.96
C ASN A 37 -1.97 -3.30 -16.08
N ARG A 38 -0.87 -4.04 -16.12
CA ARG A 38 0.46 -3.50 -16.43
C ARG A 38 1.12 -4.34 -17.50
N THR A 39 1.74 -3.68 -18.47
CA THR A 39 2.64 -4.30 -19.43
C THR A 39 4.07 -3.89 -19.13
N THR A 40 4.95 -4.87 -18.95
CA THR A 40 6.38 -4.68 -18.69
C THR A 40 7.21 -5.26 -19.82
N ARG A 41 8.40 -4.68 -20.03
CA ARG A 41 9.43 -5.22 -20.91
C ARG A 41 10.67 -5.51 -20.08
N SER A 42 11.17 -6.74 -20.16
CA SER A 42 12.35 -7.19 -19.43
C SER A 42 13.39 -7.70 -20.41
N PHE A 43 14.62 -7.23 -20.26
CA PHE A 43 15.74 -7.75 -21.02
C PHE A 43 16.06 -9.19 -20.58
N ILE A 44 16.28 -10.09 -21.54
CA ILE A 44 16.71 -11.47 -21.27
C ILE A 44 18.17 -11.65 -21.69
N TYR A 45 18.47 -11.38 -22.95
CA TYR A 45 19.74 -11.73 -23.55
C TYR A 45 20.06 -10.83 -24.74
N GLN A 46 21.34 -10.54 -24.93
CA GLN A 46 21.86 -9.91 -26.13
C GLN A 46 23.23 -10.51 -26.44
N ALA A 47 23.47 -10.76 -27.72
CA ALA A 47 24.78 -11.14 -28.21
C ALA A 47 25.16 -10.38 -29.46
N GLU A 48 26.42 -9.93 -29.47
CA GLU A 48 27.08 -9.30 -30.61
C GLU A 48 28.15 -10.26 -31.12
N GLY A 49 28.09 -10.64 -32.40
CA GLY A 49 29.02 -11.61 -32.99
C GLY A 49 28.31 -12.70 -33.79
N ILE A 50 29.08 -13.57 -34.42
CA ILE A 50 28.56 -14.68 -35.21
C ILE A 50 28.38 -15.90 -34.31
N HIS A 51 27.12 -16.30 -34.09
CA HIS A 51 26.75 -17.60 -33.54
C HIS A 51 26.67 -18.62 -34.67
N ILE A 52 27.26 -19.81 -34.48
CA ILE A 52 27.38 -20.82 -35.54
C ILE A 52 26.68 -22.09 -35.08
N ALA A 53 25.65 -22.51 -35.81
CA ALA A 53 24.93 -23.74 -35.52
C ALA A 53 25.79 -25.02 -35.73
N PRO A 54 25.55 -26.11 -34.97
CA PRO A 54 24.61 -26.19 -33.86
C PRO A 54 25.18 -25.53 -32.59
N GLU A 55 24.36 -24.72 -31.93
CA GLU A 55 24.70 -24.05 -30.68
C GLU A 55 23.46 -24.03 -29.80
N GLU A 56 23.66 -24.37 -28.53
CA GLU A 56 22.65 -24.29 -27.47
C GLU A 56 22.96 -23.10 -26.59
N ILE A 57 21.96 -22.26 -26.37
CA ILE A 57 22.04 -21.06 -25.55
C ILE A 57 21.08 -21.24 -24.37
N HIS A 58 21.61 -21.12 -23.17
CA HIS A 58 20.87 -21.16 -21.91
C HIS A 58 21.12 -19.85 -21.16
N ALA A 59 20.16 -18.93 -21.23
CA ALA A 59 20.29 -17.60 -20.65
C ALA A 59 19.37 -17.47 -19.42
N PRO A 60 19.89 -17.55 -18.19
CA PRO A 60 19.10 -17.28 -17.00
C PRO A 60 18.77 -15.80 -16.90
N PHE A 61 17.54 -15.47 -16.49
CA PHE A 61 17.10 -14.10 -16.24
C PHE A 61 16.15 -14.04 -15.03
N VAL A 62 16.13 -12.87 -14.39
CA VAL A 62 15.23 -12.59 -13.26
C VAL A 62 14.06 -11.74 -13.74
N TYR A 63 12.86 -12.14 -13.35
CA TYR A 63 11.62 -11.40 -13.58
C TYR A 63 10.91 -11.10 -12.26
N SER A 64 10.70 -9.83 -11.96
CA SER A 64 10.17 -9.35 -10.68
C SER A 64 8.77 -8.78 -10.84
N ILE A 65 7.85 -9.16 -9.95
CA ILE A 65 6.53 -8.54 -9.78
C ILE A 65 6.35 -8.15 -8.32
N SER A 66 6.10 -6.87 -8.05
CA SER A 66 5.92 -6.34 -6.69
C SER A 66 4.46 -6.17 -6.29
N GLU A 67 3.55 -6.21 -7.25
CA GLU A 67 2.13 -5.94 -7.06
C GLU A 67 1.39 -7.12 -6.44
N THR A 68 0.38 -6.82 -5.62
CA THR A 68 -0.47 -7.80 -4.94
C THR A 68 -1.36 -8.58 -5.89
N SER A 69 -1.53 -9.87 -5.59
CA SER A 69 -2.39 -10.80 -6.34
C SER A 69 -2.18 -10.77 -7.86
N PRO A 70 -0.94 -10.95 -8.36
CA PRO A 70 -0.67 -10.84 -9.79
C PRO A 70 -1.26 -12.02 -10.56
N SER A 71 -1.78 -11.74 -11.76
CA SER A 71 -2.32 -12.72 -12.68
C SER A 71 -1.84 -12.41 -14.10
N VAL A 72 -0.91 -13.21 -14.61
CA VAL A 72 -0.37 -13.03 -15.97
C VAL A 72 -1.46 -13.33 -17.00
N GLN A 73 -1.74 -12.36 -17.87
CA GLN A 73 -2.71 -12.47 -18.95
C GLN A 73 -2.03 -12.83 -20.28
N SER A 74 -0.82 -12.32 -20.50
CA SER A 74 -0.01 -12.66 -21.67
C SER A 74 1.48 -12.53 -21.35
N ALA A 75 2.31 -13.41 -21.89
CA ALA A 75 3.76 -13.32 -21.84
C ALA A 75 4.35 -13.75 -23.18
N PHE A 76 5.09 -12.85 -23.83
CA PHE A 76 5.73 -13.12 -25.11
C PHE A 76 7.22 -12.88 -25.04
N ILE A 77 8.01 -13.76 -25.63
CA ILE A 77 9.44 -13.55 -25.82
C ILE A 77 9.66 -13.07 -27.24
N GLN A 78 10.05 -11.82 -27.35
CA GLN A 78 10.39 -11.19 -28.62
C GLN A 78 11.87 -11.39 -28.87
N ILE A 79 12.19 -12.00 -30.01
CA ILE A 79 13.57 -12.26 -30.43
C ILE A 79 13.80 -11.52 -31.73
N THR A 80 14.81 -10.66 -31.75
CA THR A 80 15.18 -9.86 -32.91
C THR A 80 16.65 -10.05 -33.22
N GLY A 81 17.03 -9.92 -34.49
CA GLY A 81 18.42 -10.12 -34.87
C GLY A 81 18.64 -10.15 -36.36
N ILE A 82 19.83 -10.59 -36.77
CA ILE A 82 20.20 -10.79 -38.18
C ILE A 82 20.63 -12.25 -38.38
N ALA A 83 19.98 -12.95 -39.33
CA ALA A 83 20.22 -14.36 -39.62
C ALA A 83 20.85 -14.58 -41.00
N TYR A 84 21.76 -15.54 -41.09
CA TYR A 84 22.46 -16.02 -42.29
C TYR A 84 22.25 -17.53 -42.40
N PRO A 85 21.20 -17.99 -43.10
CA PRO A 85 20.91 -19.42 -43.21
C PRO A 85 21.89 -20.13 -44.13
N ALA A 86 22.20 -21.39 -43.80
CA ALA A 86 23.07 -22.23 -44.61
C ALA A 86 22.43 -22.55 -45.97
N ALA A 87 23.16 -22.28 -47.06
CA ALA A 87 22.68 -22.51 -48.41
C ALA A 87 22.30 -23.99 -48.64
N GLY A 88 21.10 -24.22 -49.20
CA GLY A 88 20.67 -25.56 -49.61
C GLY A 88 20.04 -26.43 -48.52
N THR A 89 19.78 -25.89 -47.32
CA THR A 89 19.11 -26.62 -46.23
C THR A 89 17.63 -26.23 -46.11
N SER A 90 16.76 -27.21 -45.81
CA SER A 90 15.31 -27.02 -45.66
C SER A 90 14.86 -26.81 -44.20
N THR A 91 15.81 -26.83 -43.26
CA THR A 91 15.61 -26.81 -41.80
C THR A 91 16.51 -25.78 -41.12
N SER A 92 16.73 -24.63 -41.76
CA SER A 92 17.33 -23.47 -41.08
C SER A 92 16.31 -22.82 -40.14
N GLY A 93 16.68 -22.68 -38.87
CA GLY A 93 15.80 -22.09 -37.87
C GLY A 93 16.38 -22.12 -36.46
N VAL A 94 15.52 -21.82 -35.51
CA VAL A 94 15.82 -21.88 -34.09
C VAL A 94 14.67 -22.54 -33.36
N THR A 95 14.97 -23.46 -32.45
CA THR A 95 14.00 -23.97 -31.48
C THR A 95 14.13 -23.13 -30.22
N ILE A 96 13.02 -22.61 -29.70
CA ILE A 96 12.97 -21.79 -28.49
C ILE A 96 12.11 -22.49 -27.45
N SER A 97 12.54 -22.42 -26.18
CA SER A 97 11.74 -22.84 -25.04
C SER A 97 12.07 -22.01 -23.79
N ILE A 98 11.34 -22.27 -22.71
CA ILE A 98 11.59 -21.71 -21.37
C ILE A 98 11.62 -22.85 -20.36
N ASP A 99 12.66 -22.84 -19.52
CA ASP A 99 12.96 -23.86 -18.52
C ASP A 99 12.82 -25.28 -19.11
N ASP A 100 13.47 -25.49 -20.25
CA ASP A 100 13.50 -26.75 -20.98
C ASP A 100 14.79 -26.84 -21.80
N GLU A 101 15.89 -27.08 -21.08
CA GLU A 101 17.24 -27.28 -21.62
C GLU A 101 17.29 -28.35 -22.73
N THR A 102 16.37 -29.32 -22.67
CA THR A 102 16.35 -30.48 -23.59
C THR A 102 15.44 -30.30 -24.81
N PHE A 103 14.64 -29.25 -24.85
CA PHE A 103 13.62 -29.00 -25.89
C PHE A 103 12.65 -30.18 -26.10
N THR A 104 12.33 -30.92 -25.04
CA THR A 104 11.49 -32.13 -25.12
C THR A 104 10.04 -31.88 -24.73
N THR A 105 9.74 -30.72 -24.16
CA THR A 105 8.38 -30.39 -23.73
C THR A 105 7.55 -29.79 -24.85
N GLU A 106 6.23 -29.76 -24.67
CA GLU A 106 5.30 -29.09 -25.60
C GLU A 106 5.53 -27.57 -25.71
N ARG A 107 6.38 -26.99 -24.84
CA ARG A 107 6.78 -25.59 -24.88
C ARG A 107 7.81 -25.31 -25.97
N ALA A 108 8.56 -26.32 -26.41
CA ALA A 108 9.59 -26.12 -27.42
C ALA A 108 8.95 -25.84 -28.79
N GLU A 109 9.22 -24.67 -29.35
CA GLU A 109 8.68 -24.24 -30.65
C GLU A 109 9.79 -23.96 -31.66
N PHE A 110 9.66 -24.51 -32.87
CA PHE A 110 10.62 -24.31 -33.95
C PHE A 110 10.19 -23.19 -34.90
N PHE A 111 11.06 -22.19 -35.04
CA PHE A 111 10.87 -21.06 -35.93
C PHE A 111 11.80 -21.17 -37.15
N ARG A 112 11.20 -21.26 -38.33
CA ARG A 112 11.93 -21.28 -39.61
C ARG A 112 12.45 -19.90 -39.96
N THR A 113 13.73 -19.81 -40.32
CA THR A 113 14.30 -18.59 -40.90
C THR A 113 14.26 -18.68 -42.42
N ASN A 114 13.23 -18.09 -43.04
CA ASN A 114 13.02 -18.09 -44.50
C ASN A 114 13.94 -17.09 -45.25
N ALA A 115 15.18 -16.89 -44.80
CA ALA A 115 16.08 -15.94 -45.42
C ALA A 115 16.86 -16.55 -46.60
N THR A 116 17.06 -15.76 -47.65
CA THR A 116 18.09 -16.01 -48.68
C THR A 116 19.51 -15.89 -48.07
N PRO A 117 20.60 -16.36 -48.72
CA PRO A 117 21.98 -16.35 -48.19
C PRO A 117 22.59 -14.97 -47.86
N LYS A 118 21.81 -13.88 -47.96
CA LYS A 118 22.21 -12.53 -47.54
C LYS A 118 21.54 -12.24 -46.21
N GLY A 119 22.33 -11.83 -45.22
CA GLY A 119 21.85 -11.49 -43.88
C GLY A 119 20.63 -10.58 -43.91
N ARG A 120 19.55 -11.00 -43.25
CA ARG A 120 18.33 -10.21 -43.09
C ARG A 120 17.94 -10.10 -41.63
N SER A 121 17.40 -8.95 -41.28
CA SER A 121 16.78 -8.75 -39.97
C SER A 121 15.55 -9.66 -39.85
N PHE A 122 15.33 -10.20 -38.66
CA PHE A 122 14.14 -10.98 -38.34
C PHE A 122 13.56 -10.54 -36.99
N THR A 123 12.30 -10.90 -36.78
CA THR A 123 11.60 -10.76 -35.50
C THR A 123 10.75 -12.01 -35.32
N LEU A 124 10.92 -12.68 -34.19
CA LEU A 124 10.12 -13.82 -33.76
C LEU A 124 9.41 -13.44 -32.47
N LEU A 125 8.22 -14.00 -32.29
CA LEU A 125 7.44 -13.85 -31.07
C LEU A 125 7.06 -15.25 -30.61
N TYR A 126 7.59 -15.66 -29.47
CA TYR A 126 7.27 -16.93 -28.83
C TYR A 126 6.24 -16.68 -27.71
N ASP A 127 5.13 -17.40 -27.73
CA ASP A 127 4.06 -17.28 -26.73
C ASP A 127 4.36 -18.17 -25.52
N ALA A 128 4.74 -17.54 -24.40
CA ALA A 128 5.01 -18.19 -23.13
C ALA A 128 3.88 -18.00 -22.11
N SER A 129 2.72 -17.47 -22.54
CA SER A 129 1.66 -16.98 -21.64
C SER A 129 1.17 -18.04 -20.66
N ALA A 130 0.88 -19.25 -21.16
CA ALA A 130 0.37 -20.34 -20.33
C ALA A 130 1.39 -20.79 -19.26
N TYR A 131 2.68 -20.78 -19.60
CA TYR A 131 3.74 -21.15 -18.67
C TYR A 131 3.89 -20.11 -17.56
N PHE A 132 4.02 -18.83 -17.93
CA PHE A 132 4.15 -17.74 -16.97
C PHE A 132 2.93 -17.61 -16.05
N ALA A 133 1.71 -17.78 -16.58
CA ALA A 133 0.49 -17.79 -15.78
C ALA A 133 0.43 -18.92 -14.74
N GLY A 134 1.08 -20.06 -15.02
CA GLY A 134 1.18 -21.17 -14.07
C GLY A 134 2.24 -20.98 -12.98
N GLN A 135 3.32 -20.25 -13.28
CA GLN A 135 4.43 -20.05 -12.33
C GLN A 135 4.23 -18.82 -11.43
N ILE A 136 3.62 -17.76 -11.96
CA ILE A 136 3.51 -16.47 -11.29
C ILE A 136 2.13 -16.35 -10.65
N THR A 137 2.09 -16.61 -9.35
CA THR A 137 0.86 -16.62 -8.54
C THR A 137 0.91 -15.67 -7.34
N ALA A 138 2.06 -15.06 -7.06
CA ALA A 138 2.29 -14.18 -5.92
C ALA A 138 3.30 -13.08 -6.28
N PRO A 139 3.38 -11.99 -5.50
CA PRO A 139 4.47 -11.04 -5.65
C PRO A 139 5.81 -11.70 -5.30
N GLY A 140 6.86 -11.39 -6.06
CA GLY A 140 8.20 -11.92 -5.83
C GLY A 140 9.13 -11.82 -7.03
N ASP A 141 10.33 -12.33 -6.82
CA ASP A 141 11.35 -12.50 -7.85
C ASP A 141 11.35 -13.94 -8.36
N TYR A 142 11.24 -14.09 -9.67
CA TYR A 142 11.24 -15.38 -10.36
C TYR A 142 12.50 -15.51 -11.21
N THR A 143 13.11 -16.69 -11.19
CA THR A 143 14.25 -17.01 -12.06
C THR A 143 13.77 -17.98 -13.12
N PHE A 144 14.01 -17.62 -14.38
CA PHE A 144 13.70 -18.43 -15.55
C PHE A 144 14.95 -18.58 -16.41
N VAL A 145 14.99 -19.59 -17.26
CA VAL A 145 16.02 -19.82 -18.26
C VAL A 145 15.38 -19.76 -19.64
N TRP A 146 15.89 -18.85 -20.48
CA TRP A 146 15.59 -18.86 -21.90
C TRP A 146 16.51 -19.84 -22.61
N ASP A 147 15.91 -20.83 -23.26
CA ASP A 147 16.61 -21.90 -23.97
C ASP A 147 16.44 -21.70 -25.48
N ALA A 148 17.54 -21.72 -26.23
CA ALA A 148 17.52 -21.67 -27.69
C ALA A 148 18.51 -22.65 -28.32
N LEU A 149 18.04 -23.40 -29.31
CA LEU A 149 18.85 -24.31 -30.13
C LEU A 149 18.91 -23.79 -31.57
N LEU A 150 20.09 -23.35 -31.99
CA LEU A 150 20.33 -22.86 -33.34
C LEU A 150 20.56 -24.04 -34.29
N GLN A 151 19.83 -24.10 -35.41
CA GLN A 151 19.89 -25.23 -36.35
C GLN A 151 20.11 -24.74 -37.78
N ASN A 152 21.28 -25.06 -38.37
CA ASN A 152 21.65 -24.74 -39.76
C ASN A 152 21.50 -23.24 -40.12
N VAL A 153 21.79 -22.36 -39.16
CA VAL A 153 21.70 -20.91 -39.29
C VAL A 153 22.82 -20.26 -38.50
N GLU A 154 23.42 -19.21 -39.05
CA GLU A 154 24.32 -18.32 -38.33
C GLU A 154 23.58 -17.04 -37.94
N TYR A 155 23.77 -16.54 -36.71
CA TYR A 155 23.19 -15.26 -36.28
C TYR A 155 24.31 -14.26 -36.02
N GLY A 156 24.25 -13.08 -36.66
CA GLY A 156 25.26 -12.03 -36.50
C GLY A 156 24.95 -11.04 -35.37
N SER A 157 23.71 -11.02 -34.91
CA SER A 157 23.26 -10.29 -33.72
C SER A 157 21.95 -10.89 -33.26
N LEU A 158 21.74 -10.92 -31.95
CA LEU A 158 20.52 -11.43 -31.33
C LEU A 158 20.19 -10.60 -30.09
N ALA A 159 18.93 -10.21 -29.96
CA ALA A 159 18.39 -9.48 -28.82
C ALA A 159 17.04 -10.08 -28.43
N VAL A 160 16.89 -10.37 -27.14
CA VAL A 160 15.76 -11.10 -26.55
C VAL A 160 15.15 -10.29 -25.43
N GLU A 161 13.86 -10.05 -25.53
CA GLU A 161 13.07 -9.34 -24.52
C GLU A 161 11.82 -10.15 -24.16
N LEU A 162 11.47 -10.14 -22.88
CA LEU A 162 10.18 -10.61 -22.38
C LEU A 162 9.20 -9.44 -22.33
N ILE A 163 8.03 -9.62 -22.91
CA ILE A 163 6.90 -8.69 -22.86
C ILE A 163 5.78 -9.38 -22.09
N THR A 164 5.53 -8.93 -20.86
CA THR A 164 4.51 -9.51 -20.00
C THR A 164 3.41 -8.50 -19.75
N THR A 165 2.16 -8.91 -19.90
CA THR A 165 0.99 -8.18 -19.42
C THR A 165 0.34 -8.98 -18.32
N TYR A 166 0.23 -8.38 -17.14
CA TYR A 166 -0.44 -8.99 -15.99
C TYR A 166 -1.46 -8.04 -15.39
N GLN A 167 -2.49 -8.65 -14.84
CA GLN A 167 -3.48 -8.00 -14.01
C GLN A 167 -3.01 -8.06 -12.56
N TYR A 168 -3.30 -7.04 -11.77
CA TYR A 168 -3.00 -7.02 -10.35
C TYR A 168 -4.09 -6.29 -9.57
N GLU A 169 -4.19 -6.63 -8.29
CA GLU A 169 -5.05 -5.90 -7.36
C GLU A 169 -4.25 -4.71 -6.83
N PRO A 170 -4.69 -3.46 -7.06
CA PRO A 170 -4.04 -2.31 -6.47
C PRO A 170 -4.14 -2.39 -4.94
N ILE A 171 -3.09 -1.95 -4.25
CA ILE A 171 -3.10 -1.86 -2.79
C ILE A 171 -4.28 -0.96 -2.40
N ASN A 172 -5.17 -1.47 -1.54
CA ASN A 172 -6.26 -0.66 -1.01
C ASN A 172 -5.65 0.56 -0.29
N PRO A 173 -5.84 1.79 -0.79
CA PRO A 173 -5.24 2.97 -0.18
C PRO A 173 -5.92 3.34 1.15
N LEU A 174 -7.04 2.69 1.47
CA LEU A 174 -7.79 2.93 2.68
C LEU A 174 -7.10 2.30 3.89
N MET A 175 -6.88 3.12 4.90
CA MET A 175 -6.46 2.73 6.23
C MET A 175 -7.59 1.93 6.91
N PRO A 176 -7.27 1.06 7.90
CA PRO A 176 -8.28 0.42 8.73
C PRO A 176 -9.26 1.44 9.31
N ILE A 177 -10.53 1.03 9.48
CA ILE A 177 -11.59 1.90 10.01
C ILE A 177 -11.18 2.47 11.38
N TRP A 178 -10.64 1.60 12.24
CA TRP A 178 -10.08 1.99 13.54
C TRP A 178 -9.07 0.96 14.06
N GLY A 179 -8.31 1.37 15.07
CA GLY A 179 -7.46 0.51 15.90
C GLY A 179 -7.48 0.98 17.36
N THR A 180 -7.15 0.08 18.29
CA THR A 180 -7.14 0.39 19.74
C THR A 180 -5.80 0.09 20.39
N LEU A 181 -5.43 0.92 21.37
CA LEU A 181 -4.25 0.73 22.23
C LEU A 181 -4.67 0.86 23.70
N ASP A 182 -4.32 -0.15 24.50
CA ASP A 182 -4.49 -0.12 25.95
C ASP A 182 -3.18 0.27 26.62
N SER A 183 -3.23 1.19 27.57
CA SER A 183 -2.06 1.57 28.35
C SER A 183 -1.60 0.46 29.29
N GLY A 184 -0.39 0.60 29.84
CA GLY A 184 0.01 -0.11 31.06
C GLY A 184 -0.81 0.32 32.28
N VAL A 185 -0.53 -0.29 33.44
CA VAL A 185 -1.12 0.10 34.73
C VAL A 185 -0.30 1.23 35.33
N PHE A 186 -0.99 2.30 35.76
CA PHE A 186 -0.38 3.42 36.47
C PHE A 186 -0.85 3.44 37.92
N ASP A 187 0.07 3.66 38.85
CA ASP A 187 -0.19 3.82 40.28
C ASP A 187 -0.12 5.31 40.65
N THR A 188 -1.21 5.87 41.18
CA THR A 188 -1.25 7.26 41.67
C THR A 188 -0.49 7.47 42.97
N GLN A 189 -0.05 6.39 43.63
CA GLN A 189 0.59 6.39 44.95
C GLN A 189 -0.29 6.98 46.06
N THR A 190 -1.60 7.13 45.83
CA THR A 190 -2.56 7.59 46.84
C THR A 190 -3.25 6.37 47.46
N PRO A 191 -2.89 5.95 48.70
CA PRO A 191 -3.31 4.66 49.24
C PRO A 191 -4.83 4.52 49.44
N VAL A 192 -5.50 5.65 49.67
CA VAL A 192 -6.96 5.73 49.87
C VAL A 192 -7.69 5.94 48.52
N GLY A 193 -6.94 6.12 47.43
CA GLY A 193 -7.46 6.43 46.10
C GLY A 193 -7.31 7.90 45.74
N ALA A 194 -7.31 8.20 44.45
CA ALA A 194 -7.16 9.55 43.91
C ALA A 194 -8.48 10.07 43.31
N GLY A 195 -8.61 11.39 43.25
CA GLY A 195 -9.63 12.07 42.44
C GLY A 195 -9.09 12.31 41.03
N TYR A 196 -9.77 11.79 40.00
CA TYR A 196 -9.38 11.97 38.60
C TYR A 196 -10.10 13.20 38.03
N ASN A 197 -9.32 14.21 37.63
CA ASN A 197 -9.83 15.53 37.27
C ASN A 197 -10.10 15.67 35.77
N ALA A 198 -9.14 15.24 34.95
CA ALA A 198 -9.22 15.46 33.51
C ALA A 198 -8.52 14.38 32.68
N LEU A 199 -9.01 14.20 31.46
CA LEU A 199 -8.43 13.34 30.43
C LEU A 199 -8.19 14.15 29.16
N MET A 200 -7.00 14.05 28.59
CA MET A 200 -6.58 14.81 27.41
C MET A 200 -5.67 13.93 26.55
N TRP A 201 -5.53 14.27 25.28
CA TRP A 201 -4.49 13.71 24.44
C TRP A 201 -3.83 14.81 23.59
N ARG A 202 -2.60 14.52 23.14
CA ARG A 202 -1.83 15.35 22.22
C ARG A 202 -1.46 14.58 20.97
N GLY A 203 -1.35 15.30 19.87
CA GLY A 203 -0.91 14.78 18.58
C GLY A 203 -1.55 15.55 17.45
N THR A 204 -1.71 14.92 16.30
CA THR A 204 -2.28 15.55 15.11
C THR A 204 -3.41 14.72 14.54
N LEU A 205 -4.51 15.38 14.18
CA LEU A 205 -5.54 14.73 13.36
C LEU A 205 -4.97 14.46 11.96
N GLY A 206 -5.52 13.45 11.27
CA GLY A 206 -5.05 13.07 9.94
C GLY A 206 -5.47 14.09 8.88
N GLY A 207 -4.83 14.02 7.72
CA GLY A 207 -5.23 14.77 6.51
C GLY A 207 -4.40 16.03 6.24
N PRO A 208 -4.15 16.41 4.96
CA PRO A 208 -3.31 17.54 4.59
C PRO A 208 -4.00 18.91 4.71
N THR A 209 -5.33 18.95 4.85
CA THR A 209 -6.13 20.20 4.77
C THR A 209 -7.34 20.26 5.70
N PHE A 210 -7.71 19.17 6.38
CA PHE A 210 -8.86 19.09 7.28
C PHE A 210 -8.55 18.19 8.47
N ASP A 211 -9.18 18.44 9.61
CA ASP A 211 -9.21 17.58 10.80
C ASP A 211 -9.90 16.23 10.48
N GLN A 212 -9.20 15.32 9.79
CA GLN A 212 -9.73 14.01 9.41
C GLN A 212 -9.35 12.94 10.42
N GLY A 213 -10.31 12.05 10.69
CA GLY A 213 -10.19 11.02 11.70
C GLY A 213 -10.60 11.49 13.09
N ARG A 214 -10.71 10.53 14.00
CA ARG A 214 -11.10 10.78 15.39
C ARG A 214 -10.21 10.02 16.36
N VAL A 215 -10.04 10.61 17.54
CA VAL A 215 -9.44 9.95 18.69
C VAL A 215 -10.50 9.86 19.78
N GLN A 216 -10.75 8.64 20.22
CA GLN A 216 -11.71 8.31 21.24
C GLN A 216 -10.98 7.71 22.44
N LEU A 217 -11.35 8.11 23.66
CA LEU A 217 -10.69 7.68 24.89
C LEU A 217 -11.67 6.97 25.84
N GLN A 218 -11.15 6.01 26.60
CA GLN A 218 -11.79 5.43 27.77
C GLN A 218 -10.82 5.40 28.94
N LEU A 219 -11.35 5.42 30.16
CA LEU A 219 -10.60 5.30 31.40
C LEU A 219 -11.10 4.09 32.19
N ALA A 220 -10.16 3.35 32.77
CA ALA A 220 -10.41 2.27 33.71
C ALA A 220 -9.65 2.55 35.00
N THR A 221 -10.25 2.28 36.15
CA THR A 221 -9.65 2.55 37.46
C THR A 221 -9.96 1.42 38.44
N SER A 222 -9.05 1.15 39.37
CA SER A 222 -9.26 0.12 40.39
C SER A 222 -8.50 0.46 41.69
N HIS A 223 -8.92 -0.16 42.79
CA HIS A 223 -8.12 -0.20 44.03
C HIS A 223 -7.01 -1.26 43.96
N CYS A 224 -7.06 -2.16 42.98
CA CYS A 224 -6.13 -3.27 42.81
C CYS A 224 -5.30 -3.09 41.53
N GLU A 225 -4.00 -3.39 41.59
CA GLU A 225 -3.06 -3.26 40.47
C GLU A 225 -3.43 -4.17 39.27
N ASN A 226 -4.07 -5.30 39.54
CA ASN A 226 -4.52 -6.23 38.50
C ASN A 226 -5.90 -5.89 37.91
N GLY A 227 -6.57 -4.84 38.40
CA GLY A 227 -7.93 -4.48 37.97
C GLY A 227 -9.05 -5.20 38.73
N ALA A 228 -8.73 -6.05 39.71
CA ALA A 228 -9.71 -6.76 40.52
C ALA A 228 -10.70 -5.81 41.23
N SER A 229 -11.93 -6.28 41.45
CA SER A 229 -13.02 -5.49 42.05
C SER A 229 -13.14 -5.65 43.57
N ASN A 230 -12.53 -6.71 44.13
CA ASN A 230 -12.70 -7.14 45.51
C ASN A 230 -11.59 -6.71 46.47
N ALA A 231 -11.18 -5.44 46.41
CA ALA A 231 -10.20 -4.91 47.36
C ALA A 231 -10.66 -5.13 48.83
N PRO A 232 -9.74 -5.47 49.76
CA PRO A 232 -8.28 -5.54 49.59
C PRO A 232 -7.74 -6.90 49.11
N ALA A 233 -8.60 -7.90 48.86
CA ALA A 233 -8.16 -9.25 48.50
C ALA A 233 -7.49 -9.29 47.11
N CYS A 234 -8.03 -8.52 46.16
CA CYS A 234 -7.47 -8.33 44.82
C CYS A 234 -7.18 -9.64 44.05
N ASP A 235 -8.02 -10.66 44.21
CA ASP A 235 -7.80 -12.03 43.70
C ASP A 235 -8.93 -12.55 42.79
N ASP A 236 -9.93 -11.71 42.47
CA ASP A 236 -11.08 -12.12 41.65
C ASP A 236 -10.79 -12.26 40.14
N GLY A 237 -9.58 -11.91 39.69
CA GLY A 237 -9.17 -12.01 38.28
C GLY A 237 -10.01 -11.17 37.32
N ALA A 238 -10.76 -10.17 37.83
CA ALA A 238 -11.63 -9.36 37.00
C ALA A 238 -10.81 -8.55 35.96
N PRO A 239 -11.26 -8.50 34.70
CA PRO A 239 -10.61 -7.66 33.69
C PRO A 239 -10.83 -6.18 34.01
N TRP A 240 -9.91 -5.33 33.58
CA TRP A 240 -10.04 -3.88 33.67
C TRP A 240 -11.29 -3.38 32.92
N GLU A 241 -12.15 -2.64 33.62
CA GLU A 241 -13.36 -2.07 33.04
C GLU A 241 -13.09 -0.67 32.46
N PHE A 242 -12.83 -0.62 31.16
CA PHE A 242 -12.74 0.64 30.43
C PHE A 242 -14.13 1.21 30.20
N ARG A 243 -14.33 2.46 30.59
CA ARG A 243 -15.62 3.15 30.47
C ARG A 243 -15.43 4.53 29.86
N GLY A 244 -16.44 4.99 29.12
CA GLY A 244 -16.44 6.34 28.62
C GLY A 244 -17.79 6.89 28.18
N GLY A 245 -17.74 8.04 27.53
CA GLY A 245 -18.88 8.77 27.01
C GLY A 245 -19.87 9.26 28.09
N ALA A 246 -20.99 9.84 27.64
CA ALA A 246 -22.00 10.40 28.53
C ALA A 246 -22.71 9.33 29.41
N LEU A 247 -22.78 8.09 28.93
CA LEU A 247 -23.51 6.99 29.57
C LEU A 247 -22.64 6.13 30.51
N CYS A 248 -21.34 6.37 30.55
CA CYS A 248 -20.39 5.58 31.34
C CYS A 248 -20.45 4.05 31.15
N SER A 249 -20.51 3.62 29.90
CA SER A 249 -20.54 2.19 29.55
C SER A 249 -19.24 1.75 28.90
N ALA A 250 -19.07 0.42 28.80
CA ALA A 250 -17.93 -0.19 28.13
C ALA A 250 -17.93 0.03 26.61
N ASP A 251 -19.10 0.28 26.02
CA ASP A 251 -19.26 0.54 24.58
C ASP A 251 -19.20 2.03 24.23
N ALA A 252 -19.26 2.91 25.23
CA ALA A 252 -19.24 4.35 25.05
C ALA A 252 -17.82 4.92 25.21
N TRP A 253 -17.53 5.95 24.44
CA TRP A 253 -16.21 6.57 24.35
C TRP A 253 -16.30 8.07 24.61
N PHE A 254 -15.25 8.64 25.17
CA PHE A 254 -15.09 10.08 25.17
C PHE A 254 -14.54 10.54 23.85
N GLU A 255 -15.26 11.45 23.21
CA GLU A 255 -14.74 12.24 22.10
C GLU A 255 -14.06 13.46 22.70
N VAL A 256 -12.73 13.49 22.58
CA VAL A 256 -11.90 14.54 23.14
C VAL A 256 -11.16 15.18 21.97
N ASP A 257 -11.27 16.49 21.81
CA ASP A 257 -10.48 17.21 20.82
C ASP A 257 -9.00 17.19 21.21
N ALA A 258 -8.12 17.21 20.21
CA ALA A 258 -6.69 17.37 20.43
C ALA A 258 -6.41 18.59 21.30
N ASP A 259 -5.51 18.44 22.26
CA ASP A 259 -5.07 19.50 23.17
C ASP A 259 -6.16 20.13 24.06
N LYS A 260 -7.35 19.54 24.13
CA LYS A 260 -8.42 20.01 25.02
C LYS A 260 -8.69 19.00 26.13
N PRO A 261 -8.55 19.39 27.41
CA PRO A 261 -8.90 18.50 28.51
C PRO A 261 -10.41 18.31 28.61
N LEU A 262 -10.83 17.05 28.68
CA LEU A 262 -12.15 16.66 29.14
C LEU A 262 -12.17 16.70 30.68
N ASP A 263 -13.09 17.47 31.26
CA ASP A 263 -13.36 17.45 32.70
C ASP A 263 -14.12 16.17 33.08
N LEU A 264 -13.47 15.30 33.86
CA LEU A 264 -14.03 14.02 34.29
C LEU A 264 -15.13 14.20 35.35
N HIS A 265 -15.12 15.30 36.11
CA HIS A 265 -16.18 15.60 37.09
C HIS A 265 -17.50 15.96 36.42
N ALA A 266 -17.45 16.50 35.21
CA ALA A 266 -18.62 16.83 34.41
C ALA A 266 -19.24 15.59 33.71
N THR A 267 -18.64 14.41 33.87
CA THR A 267 -19.12 13.16 33.27
C THR A 267 -19.97 12.35 34.23
N GLY A 268 -20.90 11.54 33.70
CA GLY A 268 -21.62 10.54 34.47
C GLY A 268 -20.74 9.40 35.02
N CYS A 269 -19.44 9.39 34.70
CA CYS A 269 -18.50 8.34 35.10
C CYS A 269 -17.80 8.57 36.43
N LEU A 270 -17.92 9.75 37.04
CA LEU A 270 -17.20 10.07 38.28
C LEU A 270 -17.30 8.97 39.37
N PRO A 271 -18.45 8.33 39.64
CA PRO A 271 -18.54 7.27 40.65
C PRO A 271 -17.70 6.01 40.36
N GLN A 272 -17.32 5.78 39.10
CA GLN A 272 -16.52 4.63 38.70
C GLN A 272 -15.03 4.84 39.00
N TRP A 273 -14.58 6.09 39.00
CA TRP A 273 -13.17 6.44 39.04
C TRP A 273 -12.73 7.11 40.33
N ASN A 274 -13.65 7.77 41.03
CA ASN A 274 -13.32 8.43 42.27
C ASN A 274 -12.80 7.43 43.32
N ASP A 275 -11.85 7.88 44.12
CA ASP A 275 -11.23 7.13 45.20
C ASP A 275 -10.56 5.83 44.70
N LYS A 276 -10.04 5.78 43.47
CA LYS A 276 -9.30 4.62 42.95
C LYS A 276 -7.81 4.90 42.82
N ARG A 277 -6.97 3.94 43.23
CA ARG A 277 -5.51 4.11 43.28
C ARG A 277 -4.83 3.90 41.93
N TYR A 278 -5.28 2.89 41.18
CA TYR A 278 -4.66 2.49 39.93
C TYR A 278 -5.56 2.89 38.76
N TYR A 279 -4.95 3.23 37.62
CA TYR A 279 -5.68 3.51 36.40
C TYR A 279 -5.00 2.96 35.15
N ARG A 280 -5.81 2.83 34.10
CA ARG A 280 -5.41 2.57 32.72
C ARG A 280 -6.27 3.44 31.81
N TYR A 281 -5.77 3.74 30.63
CA TYR A 281 -6.55 4.36 29.56
C TYR A 281 -6.53 3.48 28.31
N ARG A 282 -7.57 3.62 27.50
CA ARG A 282 -7.67 3.01 26.18
C ARG A 282 -7.89 4.09 25.15
N VAL A 283 -7.12 4.03 24.08
CA VAL A 283 -7.22 4.93 22.93
C VAL A 283 -7.79 4.15 21.77
N LYS A 284 -8.75 4.75 21.07
CA LYS A 284 -9.24 4.28 19.79
C LYS A 284 -8.95 5.36 18.75
N ILE A 285 -8.15 5.00 17.75
CA ILE A 285 -7.78 5.86 16.63
C ILE A 285 -8.64 5.44 15.45
N CYS A 286 -9.34 6.39 14.84
CA CYS A 286 -10.24 6.17 13.73
C CYS A 286 -9.78 6.95 12.50
N SER A 287 -9.78 6.32 11.34
CA SER A 287 -9.38 6.97 10.08
C SER A 287 -10.39 8.02 9.62
N VAL A 288 -11.68 7.84 9.96
CA VAL A 288 -12.75 8.85 9.80
C VAL A 288 -13.62 8.89 11.07
N GLU A 289 -14.93 8.61 10.97
CA GLU A 289 -15.92 8.59 12.06
C GLU A 289 -15.99 7.24 12.81
N CYS A 290 -14.91 6.46 12.82
CA CYS A 290 -14.87 5.09 13.36
C CYS A 290 -15.83 4.09 12.69
N GLU A 291 -16.51 4.46 11.60
CA GLU A 291 -17.46 3.61 10.86
C GLU A 291 -17.01 3.31 9.43
N THR A 292 -16.26 4.22 8.82
CA THR A 292 -15.76 4.10 7.45
C THR A 292 -14.24 4.15 7.39
N ALA A 293 -13.66 3.38 6.46
CA ALA A 293 -12.22 3.42 6.19
C ALA A 293 -11.86 4.73 5.46
N GLY A 294 -10.78 5.38 5.90
CA GLY A 294 -10.30 6.65 5.35
C GLY A 294 -8.90 6.55 4.75
N LEU A 295 -8.41 7.63 4.16
CA LEU A 295 -7.06 7.70 3.58
C LEU A 295 -5.99 8.16 4.58
N TYR A 296 -6.41 8.65 5.74
CA TYR A 296 -5.53 9.23 6.76
C TYR A 296 -5.91 8.70 8.13
N THR A 297 -4.94 8.71 9.05
CA THR A 297 -5.15 8.35 10.45
C THR A 297 -4.55 9.42 11.35
N PRO A 298 -5.23 9.81 12.44
CA PRO A 298 -4.63 10.62 13.48
C PRO A 298 -3.38 9.97 14.07
N THR A 299 -2.49 10.79 14.61
CA THR A 299 -1.37 10.36 15.46
C THR A 299 -1.63 10.82 16.89
N VAL A 300 -1.46 9.91 17.85
CA VAL A 300 -1.53 10.19 19.28
C VAL A 300 -0.12 10.08 19.84
N GLU A 301 0.43 11.19 20.30
CA GLU A 301 1.78 11.26 20.88
C GLU A 301 1.73 11.02 22.38
N GLU A 302 0.74 11.63 23.06
CA GLU A 302 0.59 11.55 24.51
C GLU A 302 -0.90 11.42 24.89
N VAL A 303 -1.16 10.66 25.95
CA VAL A 303 -2.42 10.70 26.69
C VAL A 303 -2.11 11.17 28.10
N ILE A 304 -2.84 12.18 28.55
CA ILE A 304 -2.62 12.86 29.82
C ILE A 304 -3.83 12.61 30.70
N VAL A 305 -3.60 11.98 31.86
CA VAL A 305 -4.58 11.80 32.92
C VAL A 305 -4.18 12.69 34.10
N ASN A 306 -4.99 13.69 34.41
CA ASN A 306 -4.78 14.56 35.56
C ASN A 306 -5.54 14.02 36.77
N TRP A 307 -4.87 13.93 37.92
CA TRP A 307 -5.45 13.47 39.18
C TRP A 307 -4.90 14.28 40.36
N SER A 308 -5.60 14.22 41.49
CA SER A 308 -5.19 14.81 42.77
C SER A 308 -5.33 13.80 43.92
N PRO A 309 -4.44 13.85 44.94
CA PRO A 309 -4.57 13.05 46.16
C PRO A 309 -5.80 13.40 46.99
#